data_AF-A0A4Y7Q786-F1
#
_entry.id   AF-A0A4Y7Q786-F1
#
_cell.length_a   1.000
_cell.length_b   1.000
_cell.length_c   1.000
_cell.angle_alpha   90.00
_cell.angle_beta   90.00
_cell.angle_gamma   90.00
#
_symmetry.space_group_name_H-M   'P 1'
#
loop_
_entity.id
_entity.type
_entity.pdbx_description
1 polymer ?
#
loop_
_entity_poly.entity_id
_entity_poly.type
_entity_poly.pdbx_seq_one_letter_code
_entity_poly.pdbx_strand_id
1 'polypeptide(L)'
;MPSRRNQRQPSDAIEEGSQSQHTREDDVDEEEDLDAMEEDAPRRSSKKVTAKGKIAKSTRRKRESSRRDDADSDNEDGVSQEVVSVSAPIDIENFENQPLLKTDLARIGGMSNDWDNVIGKMKETVFPIMNDVSAGVAEASLGSDGEPALKELAKLDIVMRELLDTRAELNAHKDALDAIQHAVAVGDNITDIVERYNEDVTARVEKWRGMTSRQKYGKDAEYIKMKQLVFEVLHDEAMPPVIEMIPKEDGDDDDDDDDVVVGGSTQQVNCPLTLTILVNPMTSTVCGHSFSATSIKEYLGGNRSAKKKCPATGCNKMFGTSDLQEDKALEKKVKAWERRERRKAAEAGSDDDAASEVIE
;
A
#
# COMPACT_ATOMS: atom_id res chain seq x y z
N MET A 1 -26.11 55.52 -0.64
CA MET A 1 -26.27 56.41 -1.81
C MET A 1 -24.88 56.63 -2.41
N PRO A 2 -24.60 56.35 -3.71
CA PRO A 2 -25.38 55.55 -4.70
C PRO A 2 -25.56 54.07 -4.24
N SER A 3 -25.64 52.99 -5.05
CA SER A 3 -25.45 52.79 -6.51
C SER A 3 -26.44 51.73 -7.06
N ARG A 4 -26.22 51.20 -8.28
CA ARG A 4 -27.17 50.31 -9.00
C ARG A 4 -26.65 48.88 -9.23
N ARG A 5 -27.57 47.91 -9.10
CA ARG A 5 -27.45 46.54 -9.61
C ARG A 5 -27.27 46.52 -11.13
N ASN A 6 -26.58 45.51 -11.64
CA ASN A 6 -26.85 44.97 -12.98
C ASN A 6 -26.84 43.44 -12.91
N GLN A 7 -27.93 42.80 -13.36
CA GLN A 7 -28.04 41.34 -13.45
C GLN A 7 -27.22 40.83 -14.64
N ARG A 8 -26.69 39.61 -14.53
CA ARG A 8 -26.35 38.78 -15.70
C ARG A 8 -27.40 37.69 -15.82
N GLN A 9 -28.04 37.59 -16.99
CA GLN A 9 -28.75 36.39 -17.42
C GLN A 9 -27.78 35.48 -18.21
N PRO A 10 -28.02 34.16 -18.27
CA PRO A 10 -27.32 33.25 -19.16
C PRO A 10 -27.87 33.35 -20.59
N SER A 11 -27.09 32.87 -21.57
CA SER A 11 -27.50 32.78 -22.98
C SER A 11 -27.06 31.46 -23.59
N ASP A 12 -28.00 30.71 -24.16
CA ASP A 12 -27.78 29.47 -24.91
C ASP A 12 -27.35 29.73 -26.36
N ALA A 13 -26.44 28.88 -26.86
CA ALA A 13 -26.14 28.50 -28.26
C ALA A 13 -24.80 27.73 -28.22
N ILE A 14 -24.72 26.41 -28.35
CA ILE A 14 -24.98 25.56 -29.54
C ILE A 14 -24.12 25.97 -30.74
N GLU A 15 -23.00 25.26 -30.93
CA GLU A 15 -22.42 24.96 -32.24
C GLU A 15 -21.89 23.52 -32.21
N GLU A 16 -22.23 22.74 -33.25
CA GLU A 16 -21.87 21.33 -33.40
C GLU A 16 -20.54 21.19 -34.16
N GLY A 17 -19.69 20.24 -33.74
CA GLY A 17 -18.40 19.96 -34.38
C GLY A 17 -18.20 18.46 -34.59
N SER A 18 -18.68 17.94 -35.72
CA SER A 18 -18.60 16.52 -36.09
C SER A 18 -17.15 16.05 -36.31
N GLN A 19 -16.75 14.94 -35.68
CA GLN A 19 -15.55 14.19 -36.06
C GLN A 19 -15.94 12.99 -36.93
N SER A 20 -15.46 13.00 -38.18
CA SER A 20 -15.68 11.92 -39.14
C SER A 20 -14.66 10.79 -38.97
N GLN A 21 -15.14 9.55 -39.05
CA GLN A 21 -14.30 8.35 -39.12
C GLN A 21 -13.46 8.33 -40.41
N HIS A 22 -12.30 7.66 -40.36
CA HIS A 22 -11.84 6.90 -41.53
C HIS A 22 -11.10 5.63 -41.08
N THR A 23 -11.63 4.49 -41.51
CA THR A 23 -10.98 3.17 -41.42
C THR A 23 -9.90 3.01 -42.49
N ARG A 24 -8.91 2.15 -42.20
CA ARG A 24 -8.28 1.24 -43.17
C ARG A 24 -7.86 -0.03 -42.46
N GLU A 25 -8.32 -1.15 -42.98
CA GLU A 25 -7.78 -2.50 -42.75
C GLU A 25 -6.49 -2.67 -43.58
N ASP A 26 -5.66 -3.64 -43.21
CA ASP A 26 -5.11 -4.67 -44.12
C ASP A 26 -4.42 -5.76 -43.26
N ASP A 27 -4.59 -7.02 -43.65
CA ASP A 27 -4.20 -8.24 -42.92
C ASP A 27 -2.67 -8.51 -42.91
N VAL A 28 -2.24 -9.60 -42.24
CA VAL A 28 -1.66 -10.82 -42.89
C VAL A 28 -1.02 -11.79 -41.86
N ASP A 29 -1.51 -13.03 -41.94
CA ASP A 29 -0.97 -14.36 -41.58
C ASP A 29 -0.58 -14.80 -40.14
N GLU A 30 -1.15 -15.96 -39.81
CA GLU A 30 -0.76 -16.92 -38.77
C GLU A 30 0.37 -17.83 -39.30
N GLU A 31 1.35 -18.22 -38.48
CA GLU A 31 1.96 -19.56 -38.55
C GLU A 31 2.25 -20.06 -37.12
N GLU A 32 1.90 -21.33 -36.86
CA GLU A 32 2.28 -22.07 -35.65
C GLU A 32 3.71 -22.60 -35.81
N ASP A 33 4.50 -22.66 -34.74
CA ASP A 33 5.52 -23.72 -34.64
C ASP A 33 5.86 -24.05 -33.17
N LEU A 34 6.17 -25.33 -32.93
CA LEU A 34 6.33 -25.92 -31.60
C LEU A 34 7.78 -26.27 -31.26
N ASP A 35 8.03 -26.36 -29.95
CA ASP A 35 9.10 -27.13 -29.28
C ASP A 35 10.58 -26.64 -29.29
N ALA A 36 11.21 -26.97 -28.15
CA ALA A 36 12.63 -27.26 -27.92
C ALA A 36 13.56 -26.23 -27.21
N MET A 37 13.58 -26.36 -25.87
CA MET A 37 14.75 -26.55 -24.99
C MET A 37 15.83 -25.47 -24.72
N GLU A 38 16.19 -25.42 -23.43
CA GLU A 38 17.53 -25.22 -22.82
C GLU A 38 18.13 -23.82 -22.56
N GLU A 39 19.12 -23.84 -21.66
CA GLU A 39 19.73 -22.74 -20.90
C GLU A 39 20.71 -21.87 -21.74
N ASP A 40 20.93 -20.60 -21.35
CA ASP A 40 22.25 -20.03 -20.95
C ASP A 40 22.14 -18.52 -20.58
N ALA A 41 23.14 -18.01 -19.86
CA ALA A 41 23.23 -16.69 -19.24
C ALA A 41 23.50 -15.51 -20.23
N PRO A 42 23.19 -14.25 -19.84
CA PRO A 42 23.30 -13.09 -20.73
C PRO A 42 24.76 -12.70 -21.05
N ARG A 43 25.13 -12.78 -22.33
CA ARG A 43 26.45 -12.38 -22.84
C ARG A 43 26.58 -10.87 -23.02
N ARG A 44 27.59 -10.28 -22.36
CA ARG A 44 28.08 -8.92 -22.64
C ARG A 44 28.56 -8.80 -24.09
N SER A 45 28.09 -7.79 -24.83
CA SER A 45 28.73 -7.42 -26.11
C SER A 45 29.62 -6.19 -25.95
N SER A 46 30.86 -6.31 -26.43
CA SER A 46 31.85 -5.22 -26.43
C SER A 46 31.79 -4.43 -27.74
N LYS A 47 31.77 -3.10 -27.69
CA LYS A 47 32.10 -2.28 -28.86
C LYS A 47 33.02 -1.11 -28.52
N LYS A 48 34.21 -1.16 -29.13
CA LYS A 48 35.35 -0.25 -28.96
C LYS A 48 35.21 0.91 -29.92
N VAL A 49 35.22 2.16 -29.45
CA VAL A 49 35.27 3.37 -30.31
C VAL A 49 36.38 4.30 -29.82
N THR A 50 37.13 4.84 -30.77
CA THR A 50 38.37 5.61 -30.56
C THR A 50 38.13 7.11 -30.39
N ALA A 51 39.10 7.80 -29.78
CA ALA A 51 38.99 9.19 -29.36
C ALA A 51 39.02 10.22 -30.50
N LYS A 52 38.22 11.30 -30.36
CA LYS A 52 38.59 12.70 -30.61
C LYS A 52 37.41 13.65 -30.35
N GLY A 53 37.62 14.76 -29.62
CA GLY A 53 36.80 15.97 -29.83
C GLY A 53 36.44 16.86 -28.64
N LYS A 54 37.32 17.84 -28.33
CA LYS A 54 36.99 19.24 -27.98
C LYS A 54 35.99 19.49 -26.82
N ILE A 55 36.53 19.82 -25.64
CA ILE A 55 35.80 20.55 -24.58
C ILE A 55 35.69 22.03 -24.96
N ALA A 56 34.51 22.63 -24.75
CA ALA A 56 34.23 24.03 -25.07
C ALA A 56 34.75 25.01 -23.99
N LYS A 57 35.35 26.13 -24.42
CA LYS A 57 35.75 27.23 -23.54
C LYS A 57 34.55 28.11 -23.19
N SER A 58 34.27 28.28 -21.90
CA SER A 58 33.50 29.42 -21.37
C SER A 58 34.48 30.48 -20.87
N THR A 59 34.38 31.71 -21.38
CA THR A 59 35.27 32.83 -21.04
C THR A 59 34.50 33.94 -20.33
N ARG A 60 34.86 34.24 -19.07
CA ARG A 60 34.38 35.44 -18.36
C ARG A 60 35.55 36.37 -18.06
N ARG A 61 35.58 37.50 -18.79
CA ARG A 61 36.61 38.54 -18.70
C ARG A 61 36.65 39.19 -17.30
N LYS A 62 37.84 39.38 -16.74
CA LYS A 62 38.10 40.38 -15.69
C LYS A 62 38.80 41.58 -16.32
N ARG A 63 38.35 42.80 -15.98
CA ARG A 63 38.89 44.06 -16.50
C ARG A 63 40.24 44.36 -15.86
N GLU A 64 41.18 44.81 -16.68
CA GLU A 64 42.44 45.41 -16.27
C GLU A 64 42.34 46.94 -16.43
N SER A 65 42.92 47.69 -15.49
CA SER A 65 42.88 49.16 -15.47
C SER A 65 44.31 49.67 -15.30
N SER A 66 44.92 50.14 -16.38
CA SER A 66 46.27 50.67 -16.40
C SER A 66 46.32 52.14 -15.98
N ARG A 67 47.24 52.48 -15.08
CA ARG A 67 47.92 53.78 -15.03
C ARG A 67 49.39 53.54 -14.64
N ARG A 68 50.28 54.20 -15.37
CA ARG A 68 51.68 54.43 -15.03
C ARG A 68 51.77 55.80 -14.30
N ASP A 69 52.87 56.32 -13.78
CA ASP A 69 54.32 56.07 -13.93
C ASP A 69 55.05 56.26 -12.56
N ASP A 70 56.38 56.39 -12.60
CA ASP A 70 57.29 57.01 -11.60
C ASP A 70 57.99 56.14 -10.52
N ALA A 71 59.16 55.63 -10.93
CA ALA A 71 60.49 56.02 -10.43
C ALA A 71 60.93 55.80 -8.96
N ASP A 72 61.97 54.95 -8.84
CA ASP A 72 63.23 55.17 -8.10
C ASP A 72 63.40 54.67 -6.64
N SER A 73 64.68 54.49 -6.28
CA SER A 73 65.30 54.05 -5.02
C SER A 73 65.46 52.54 -4.78
N ASP A 74 66.72 52.14 -4.67
CA ASP A 74 67.21 50.90 -4.07
C ASP A 74 66.68 50.69 -2.63
N ASN A 75 66.49 49.43 -2.22
CA ASN A 75 67.32 48.86 -1.15
C ASN A 75 67.28 47.31 -1.14
N GLU A 76 68.35 46.69 -0.64
CA GLU A 76 68.40 45.26 -0.32
C GLU A 76 67.60 44.97 0.97
N ASP A 77 66.88 43.85 1.03
CA ASP A 77 67.01 42.89 2.14
C ASP A 77 66.19 41.60 1.89
N GLY A 78 66.77 40.46 2.26
CA GLY A 78 66.19 39.15 1.98
C GLY A 78 65.28 38.62 3.09
N VAL A 79 64.02 38.32 2.76
CA VAL A 79 63.20 37.35 3.51
C VAL A 79 62.55 36.38 2.54
N SER A 80 63.07 35.16 2.47
CA SER A 80 62.44 34.04 1.78
C SER A 80 61.20 33.60 2.57
N GLN A 81 60.06 34.23 2.30
CA GLN A 81 58.79 33.83 2.88
C GLN A 81 58.30 32.54 2.20
N GLU A 82 58.55 31.39 2.83
CA GLU A 82 57.98 30.11 2.39
C GLU A 82 56.45 30.18 2.46
N VAL A 83 55.85 30.38 1.29
CA VAL A 83 54.42 30.17 1.07
C VAL A 83 54.16 28.67 1.06
N VAL A 84 54.09 28.06 2.25
CA VAL A 84 53.58 26.70 2.45
C VAL A 84 52.15 26.62 1.90
N SER A 85 52.04 26.14 0.66
CA SER A 85 50.78 25.89 -0.01
C SER A 85 50.09 24.68 0.63
N VAL A 86 49.26 24.94 1.65
CA VAL A 86 48.50 23.89 2.36
C VAL A 86 47.35 23.38 1.48
N SER A 87 47.71 22.57 0.47
CA SER A 87 46.83 21.71 -0.31
C SER A 87 47.70 20.63 -0.96
N ALA A 88 48.13 19.65 -0.18
CA ALA A 88 48.62 18.39 -0.76
C ALA A 88 47.49 17.80 -1.63
N PRO A 89 47.79 17.28 -2.84
CA PRO A 89 46.79 16.58 -3.64
C PRO A 89 46.17 15.45 -2.81
N ILE A 90 44.84 15.30 -2.88
CA ILE A 90 44.15 14.16 -2.25
C ILE A 90 44.65 12.90 -2.97
N ASP A 91 45.24 11.98 -2.22
CA ASP A 91 45.65 10.69 -2.74
C ASP A 91 44.41 9.82 -2.94
N ILE A 92 44.02 9.63 -4.20
CA ILE A 92 42.82 8.89 -4.59
C ILE A 92 43.03 7.38 -4.40
N GLU A 93 44.27 6.90 -4.41
CA GLU A 93 44.59 5.47 -4.28
C GLU A 93 44.55 5.00 -2.82
N ASN A 94 44.71 5.92 -1.85
CA ASN A 94 44.68 5.63 -0.41
C ASN A 94 43.59 6.41 0.36
N PHE A 95 42.46 6.73 -0.29
CA PHE A 95 41.34 7.42 0.35
C PHE A 95 40.40 6.42 1.05
N GLU A 96 40.69 6.12 2.32
CA GLU A 96 39.93 5.16 3.14
C GLU A 96 38.53 5.65 3.54
N ASN A 97 37.61 4.71 3.77
CA ASN A 97 36.24 4.97 4.21
C ASN A 97 36.22 5.75 5.54
N GLN A 98 35.52 6.88 5.55
CA GLN A 98 35.41 7.73 6.73
C GLN A 98 34.27 7.25 7.65
N PRO A 99 34.45 7.26 8.98
CA PRO A 99 33.42 6.80 9.91
C PRO A 99 32.21 7.74 9.91
N LEU A 100 31.01 7.17 10.10
CA LEU A 100 29.76 7.93 10.21
C LEU A 100 29.81 8.96 11.35
N LEU A 101 29.37 10.19 11.05
CA LEU A 101 29.28 11.26 12.03
C LEU A 101 27.85 11.38 12.59
N LYS A 102 27.73 11.96 13.79
CA LYS A 102 26.42 12.25 14.41
C LYS A 102 25.54 13.20 13.58
N THR A 103 26.12 13.93 12.62
CA THR A 103 25.39 14.73 11.64
C THR A 103 24.63 13.90 10.61
N ASP A 104 25.09 12.68 10.31
CA ASP A 104 24.49 11.81 9.30
C ASP A 104 23.32 10.98 9.83
N LEU A 105 23.18 10.88 11.16
CA LEU A 105 22.02 10.27 11.85
C LEU A 105 20.67 10.81 11.34
N ALA A 106 20.60 12.10 11.02
CA ALA A 106 19.39 12.74 10.51
C ALA A 106 19.07 12.31 9.06
N ARG A 107 20.09 12.00 8.25
CA ARG A 107 19.93 11.51 6.88
C ARG A 107 19.49 10.05 6.86
N ILE A 108 20.17 9.20 7.65
CA ILE A 108 19.85 7.78 7.79
C ILE A 108 18.44 7.61 8.36
N GLY A 109 18.09 8.37 9.40
CA GLY A 109 16.73 8.43 9.92
C GLY A 109 15.71 8.92 8.89
N GLY A 110 16.06 9.90 8.05
CA GLY A 110 15.21 10.32 6.93
C GLY A 110 14.90 9.16 5.98
N MET A 111 15.92 8.40 5.58
CA MET A 111 15.77 7.24 4.68
C MET A 111 14.96 6.10 5.32
N SER A 112 15.11 5.84 6.62
CA SER A 112 14.25 4.89 7.34
C SER A 112 12.79 5.35 7.38
N ASN A 113 12.54 6.62 7.71
CA ASN A 113 11.20 7.21 7.67
C ASN A 113 10.58 7.16 6.26
N ASP A 114 11.37 7.28 5.19
CA ASP A 114 10.88 7.14 3.81
C ASP A 114 10.38 5.72 3.51
N TRP A 115 11.05 4.68 4.01
CA TRP A 115 10.53 3.30 3.94
C TRP A 115 9.25 3.13 4.76
N ASP A 116 9.22 3.63 6.00
CA ASP A 116 8.02 3.63 6.85
C ASP A 116 6.83 4.32 6.16
N ASN A 117 7.07 5.43 5.45
CA ASN A 117 6.06 6.13 4.66
C ASN A 117 5.55 5.29 3.48
N VAL A 118 6.40 4.46 2.85
CA VAL A 118 5.99 3.53 1.79
C VAL A 118 5.16 2.37 2.37
N ILE A 119 5.64 1.76 3.46
CA ILE A 119 4.94 0.66 4.16
C ILE A 119 3.57 1.14 4.68
N GLY A 120 3.50 2.34 5.26
CA GLY A 120 2.26 2.98 5.70
C GLY A 120 1.27 3.20 4.56
N LYS A 121 1.70 3.81 3.45
CA LYS A 121 0.84 3.98 2.25
C LYS A 121 0.36 2.65 1.69
N MET A 122 1.21 1.63 1.66
CA MET A 122 0.88 0.29 1.22
C MET A 122 -0.23 -0.32 2.09
N LYS A 123 -0.11 -0.20 3.43
CA LYS A 123 -1.13 -0.58 4.43
C LYS A 123 -2.45 0.18 4.26
N GLU A 124 -2.40 1.48 3.97
CA GLU A 124 -3.58 2.33 3.85
C GLU A 124 -4.30 2.23 2.50
N THR A 125 -3.62 1.82 1.43
CA THR A 125 -4.18 1.85 0.06
C THR A 125 -4.27 0.46 -0.59
N VAL A 126 -3.16 -0.26 -0.69
CA VAL A 126 -3.10 -1.51 -1.47
C VAL A 126 -3.87 -2.63 -0.79
N PHE A 127 -3.66 -2.84 0.52
CA PHE A 127 -4.36 -3.90 1.24
C PHE A 127 -5.89 -3.68 1.30
N PRO A 128 -6.44 -2.47 1.53
CA PRO A 128 -7.89 -2.23 1.41
C PRO A 128 -8.45 -2.50 0.01
N ILE A 129 -7.73 -2.12 -1.06
CA ILE A 129 -8.12 -2.46 -2.44
C ILE A 129 -8.12 -3.97 -2.65
N MET A 130 -7.08 -4.67 -2.20
CA MET A 130 -6.96 -6.12 -2.29
C MET A 130 -8.14 -6.84 -1.60
N ASN A 131 -8.47 -6.43 -0.37
CA ASN A 131 -9.62 -6.91 0.38
C ASN A 131 -10.95 -6.71 -0.39
N ASP A 132 -11.14 -5.51 -0.96
CA ASP A 132 -12.35 -5.14 -1.69
C ASP A 132 -12.50 -5.91 -3.02
N VAL A 133 -11.39 -6.16 -3.73
CA VAL A 133 -11.37 -6.93 -4.98
C VAL A 133 -11.60 -8.41 -4.70
N SER A 134 -10.91 -9.01 -3.72
CA SER A 134 -11.09 -10.42 -3.35
C SER A 134 -12.53 -10.73 -2.91
N ALA A 135 -13.16 -9.85 -2.14
CA ALA A 135 -14.57 -9.98 -1.77
C ALA A 135 -15.52 -9.90 -2.99
N GLY A 136 -15.25 -8.97 -3.92
CA GLY A 136 -16.04 -8.82 -5.15
C GLY A 136 -15.91 -10.01 -6.10
N VAL A 137 -14.72 -10.61 -6.22
CA VAL A 137 -14.50 -11.84 -7.00
C VAL A 137 -15.16 -13.05 -6.34
N ALA A 138 -15.12 -13.14 -5.00
CA ALA A 138 -15.86 -14.17 -4.27
C ALA A 138 -17.38 -14.04 -4.48
N GLU A 139 -17.95 -12.82 -4.51
CA GLU A 139 -19.37 -12.60 -4.85
C GLU A 139 -19.69 -13.09 -6.27
N ALA A 140 -18.79 -12.83 -7.23
CA ALA A 140 -18.93 -13.28 -8.61
C ALA A 140 -18.85 -14.82 -8.74
N SER A 141 -17.98 -15.48 -7.96
CA SER A 141 -17.84 -16.95 -7.99
C SER A 141 -19.04 -17.74 -7.50
N LEU A 142 -19.99 -17.07 -6.84
CA LEU A 142 -21.26 -17.69 -6.50
C LEU A 142 -22.25 -17.69 -7.68
N GLY A 143 -22.02 -16.90 -8.74
CA GLY A 143 -22.94 -16.71 -9.88
C GLY A 143 -22.69 -17.65 -11.06
N SER A 144 -23.11 -17.25 -12.26
CA SER A 144 -22.88 -18.00 -13.52
C SER A 144 -21.41 -18.26 -13.81
N ASP A 145 -20.54 -17.36 -13.34
CA ASP A 145 -19.12 -17.31 -13.69
C ASP A 145 -18.26 -17.98 -12.60
N GLY A 146 -18.82 -19.03 -11.97
CA GLY A 146 -18.26 -19.67 -10.77
C GLY A 146 -16.82 -20.15 -10.93
N GLU A 147 -16.57 -21.04 -11.88
CA GLU A 147 -15.25 -21.63 -12.11
C GLU A 147 -14.16 -20.60 -12.48
N PRO A 148 -14.35 -19.66 -13.42
CA PRO A 148 -13.33 -18.65 -13.72
C PRO A 148 -13.09 -17.69 -12.54
N ALA A 149 -14.13 -17.28 -11.80
CA ALA A 149 -13.94 -16.42 -10.64
C ALA A 149 -13.20 -17.13 -9.48
N LEU A 150 -13.38 -18.44 -9.27
CA LEU A 150 -12.56 -19.21 -8.33
C LEU A 150 -11.08 -19.27 -8.76
N LYS A 151 -10.80 -19.35 -10.07
CA LYS A 151 -9.42 -19.31 -10.60
C LYS A 151 -8.78 -17.92 -10.39
N GLU A 152 -9.52 -16.83 -10.61
CA GLU A 152 -9.04 -15.49 -10.29
C GLU A 152 -8.84 -15.29 -8.78
N LEU A 153 -9.73 -15.83 -7.94
CA LEU A 153 -9.58 -15.80 -6.48
C LEU A 153 -8.30 -16.51 -5.99
N ALA A 154 -7.92 -17.61 -6.64
CA ALA A 154 -6.64 -18.29 -6.37
C ALA A 154 -5.43 -17.45 -6.78
N LYS A 155 -5.48 -16.73 -7.92
CA LYS A 155 -4.44 -15.77 -8.31
C LYS A 155 -4.34 -14.59 -7.34
N LEU A 156 -5.48 -14.09 -6.86
CA LEU A 156 -5.53 -13.03 -5.85
C LEU A 156 -4.87 -13.48 -4.54
N ASP A 157 -4.98 -14.75 -4.15
CA ASP A 157 -4.23 -15.28 -3.00
C ASP A 157 -2.71 -15.23 -3.20
N ILE A 158 -2.23 -15.57 -4.40
CA ILE A 158 -0.80 -15.51 -4.76
C ILE A 158 -0.31 -14.05 -4.71
N VAL A 159 -1.03 -13.12 -5.35
CA VAL A 159 -0.69 -11.69 -5.35
C VAL A 159 -0.67 -11.11 -3.93
N MET A 160 -1.58 -11.55 -3.06
CA MET A 160 -1.56 -11.13 -1.64
C MET A 160 -0.32 -11.63 -0.90
N ARG A 161 0.14 -12.86 -1.17
CA ARG A 161 1.38 -13.40 -0.59
C ARG A 161 2.61 -12.64 -1.10
N GLU A 162 2.71 -12.42 -2.41
CA GLU A 162 3.76 -11.60 -3.03
C GLU A 162 3.81 -10.16 -2.46
N LEU A 163 2.63 -9.59 -2.17
CA LEU A 163 2.50 -8.27 -1.53
C LEU A 163 3.03 -8.29 -0.08
N LEU A 164 2.81 -9.38 0.66
CA LEU A 164 3.32 -9.55 2.02
C LEU A 164 4.83 -9.82 2.04
N ASP A 165 5.35 -10.62 1.11
CA ASP A 165 6.78 -10.80 0.86
C ASP A 165 7.45 -9.45 0.54
N THR A 166 6.88 -8.67 -0.38
CA THR A 166 7.38 -7.31 -0.71
C THR A 166 7.41 -6.42 0.54
N ARG A 167 6.37 -6.46 1.39
CA ARG A 167 6.34 -5.71 2.64
C ARG A 167 7.43 -6.16 3.62
N ALA A 168 7.76 -7.46 3.67
CA ALA A 168 8.86 -7.98 4.48
C ALA A 168 10.23 -7.50 3.97
N GLU A 169 10.45 -7.44 2.65
CA GLU A 169 11.66 -6.86 2.06
C GLU A 169 11.79 -5.35 2.36
N LEU A 170 10.68 -4.59 2.29
CA LEU A 170 10.66 -3.17 2.70
C LEU A 170 10.98 -2.98 4.20
N ASN A 171 10.44 -3.83 5.07
CA ASN A 171 10.79 -3.82 6.50
C ASN A 171 12.27 -4.16 6.73
N ALA A 172 12.85 -5.11 5.99
CA ALA A 172 14.26 -5.44 6.08
C ALA A 172 15.17 -4.24 5.74
N HIS A 173 14.82 -3.47 4.70
CA HIS A 173 15.52 -2.22 4.35
C HIS A 173 15.41 -1.16 5.44
N LYS A 174 14.21 -0.97 6.00
CA LYS A 174 13.98 -0.04 7.11
C LYS A 174 14.80 -0.41 8.34
N ASP A 175 14.62 -1.64 8.84
CA ASP A 175 15.22 -2.08 10.10
C ASP A 175 16.75 -2.11 10.03
N ALA A 176 17.34 -2.32 8.85
CA ALA A 176 18.78 -2.22 8.65
C ALA A 176 19.30 -0.77 8.78
N LEU A 177 18.54 0.21 8.29
CA LEU A 177 18.85 1.63 8.49
C LEU A 177 18.66 2.04 9.95
N ASP A 178 17.62 1.55 10.63
CA ASP A 178 17.40 1.79 12.06
C ASP A 178 18.53 1.18 12.91
N ALA A 179 19.00 -0.03 12.57
CA ALA A 179 20.13 -0.68 13.24
C ALA A 179 21.44 0.13 13.07
N ILE A 180 21.72 0.64 11.87
CA ILE A 180 22.87 1.52 11.61
C ILE A 180 22.71 2.84 12.38
N GLN A 181 21.52 3.45 12.35
CA GLN A 181 21.25 4.70 13.08
C GLN A 181 21.47 4.53 14.59
N HIS A 182 20.97 3.43 15.17
CA HIS A 182 21.16 3.12 16.58
C HIS A 182 22.66 2.93 16.93
N ALA A 183 23.41 2.17 16.13
CA ALA A 183 24.84 1.95 16.35
C ALA A 183 25.66 3.26 16.34
N VAL A 184 25.40 4.16 15.38
CA VAL A 184 26.05 5.48 15.33
C VAL A 184 25.61 6.39 16.49
N ALA A 185 24.38 6.25 16.98
CA ALA A 185 23.89 7.00 18.14
C ALA A 185 24.59 6.55 19.44
N VAL A 186 24.83 5.23 19.61
CA VAL A 186 25.61 4.64 20.70
C VAL A 186 27.09 5.07 20.62
N GLY A 187 27.63 5.23 19.41
CA GLY A 187 28.98 5.72 19.16
C GLY A 187 29.91 4.70 18.49
N ASP A 188 29.36 3.68 17.83
CA ASP A 188 30.14 2.73 17.04
C ASP A 188 30.76 3.44 15.82
N ASN A 189 32.05 3.21 15.58
CA ASN A 189 32.73 3.67 14.37
C ASN A 189 32.38 2.75 13.20
N ILE A 190 31.39 3.14 12.40
CA ILE A 190 31.02 2.44 11.17
C ILE A 190 31.70 3.11 9.97
N THR A 191 32.66 2.41 9.38
CA THR A 191 33.34 2.77 8.12
C THR A 191 32.59 2.22 6.90
N ASP A 192 32.18 0.96 6.94
CA ASP A 192 31.72 0.21 5.76
C ASP A 192 30.19 0.13 5.72
N ILE A 193 29.58 1.31 5.60
CA ILE A 193 28.13 1.54 5.71
C ILE A 193 27.34 0.70 4.70
N VAL A 194 27.80 0.69 3.44
CA VAL A 194 27.10 0.05 2.32
C VAL A 194 27.17 -1.47 2.43
N GLU A 195 28.32 -2.00 2.82
CA GLU A 195 28.52 -3.44 3.04
C GLU A 195 27.63 -3.91 4.20
N ARG A 196 27.74 -3.28 5.38
CA ARG A 196 26.92 -3.60 6.55
C ARG A 196 25.41 -3.47 6.31
N TYR A 197 24.98 -2.47 5.54
CA TYR A 197 23.57 -2.33 5.14
C TYR A 197 23.13 -3.48 4.23
N ASN A 198 23.91 -3.78 3.19
CA ASN A 198 23.59 -4.87 2.26
C ASN A 198 23.55 -6.21 2.97
N GLU A 199 24.54 -6.51 3.82
CA GLU A 199 24.63 -7.75 4.61
C GLU A 199 23.42 -7.94 5.54
N ASP A 200 23.04 -6.90 6.31
CA ASP A 200 21.90 -6.97 7.23
C ASP A 200 20.57 -7.12 6.47
N VAL A 201 20.41 -6.41 5.35
CA VAL A 201 19.26 -6.61 4.44
C VAL A 201 19.23 -8.03 3.89
N THR A 202 20.34 -8.55 3.34
CA THR A 202 20.36 -9.91 2.77
C THR A 202 20.09 -10.96 3.84
N ALA A 203 20.67 -10.84 5.04
CA ALA A 203 20.44 -11.77 6.14
C ALA A 203 18.97 -11.79 6.58
N ARG A 204 18.30 -10.63 6.62
CA ARG A 204 16.87 -10.53 6.95
C ARG A 204 15.98 -11.09 5.84
N VAL A 205 16.29 -10.80 4.59
CA VAL A 205 15.54 -11.30 3.43
C VAL A 205 15.72 -12.82 3.27
N GLU A 206 16.92 -13.36 3.46
CA GLU A 206 17.17 -14.81 3.48
C GLU A 206 16.47 -15.50 4.66
N LYS A 207 16.52 -14.92 5.85
CA LYS A 207 15.77 -15.40 7.02
C LYS A 207 14.26 -15.45 6.74
N TRP A 208 13.70 -14.42 6.12
CA TRP A 208 12.29 -14.41 5.73
C TRP A 208 11.98 -15.44 4.63
N ARG A 209 12.86 -15.58 3.63
CA ARG A 209 12.69 -16.55 2.54
C ARG A 209 12.68 -17.99 3.04
N GLY A 210 13.51 -18.32 4.04
CA GLY A 210 13.59 -19.64 4.66
C GLY A 210 12.47 -20.02 5.65
N MET A 211 11.53 -19.11 5.97
CA MET A 211 10.33 -19.43 6.75
C MET A 211 9.29 -20.21 5.92
N THR A 212 8.43 -20.98 6.58
CA THR A 212 7.29 -21.66 5.94
C THR A 212 6.16 -20.68 5.58
N SER A 213 5.25 -21.07 4.69
CA SER A 213 4.03 -20.34 4.37
C SER A 213 3.18 -20.02 5.61
N ARG A 214 3.13 -20.92 6.60
CA ARG A 214 2.39 -20.71 7.85
C ARG A 214 3.06 -19.64 8.72
N GLN A 215 4.38 -19.69 8.86
CA GLN A 215 5.15 -18.71 9.62
C GLN A 215 5.05 -17.29 9.02
N LYS A 216 5.07 -17.17 7.67
CA LYS A 216 4.98 -15.87 6.98
C LYS A 216 3.60 -15.24 7.06
N TYR A 217 2.54 -16.02 6.82
CA TYR A 217 1.20 -15.49 6.52
C TYR A 217 0.14 -15.85 7.56
N GLY A 218 0.34 -16.93 8.33
CA GLY A 218 -0.69 -17.50 9.20
C GLY A 218 -1.11 -16.60 10.36
N LYS A 219 -0.19 -15.78 10.88
CA LYS A 219 -0.43 -14.77 11.94
C LYS A 219 -0.61 -13.34 11.38
N ASP A 220 -0.62 -13.14 10.05
CA ASP A 220 -0.67 -11.80 9.47
C ASP A 220 -2.08 -11.19 9.43
N ALA A 221 -2.25 -10.00 10.01
CA ALA A 221 -3.54 -9.35 10.16
C ALA A 221 -4.19 -8.94 8.82
N GLU A 222 -3.39 -8.52 7.83
CA GLU A 222 -3.91 -8.17 6.50
C GLU A 222 -4.33 -9.42 5.72
N TYR A 223 -3.56 -10.51 5.78
CA TYR A 223 -3.90 -11.81 5.17
C TYR A 223 -5.15 -12.40 5.79
N ILE A 224 -5.23 -12.43 7.13
CA ILE A 224 -6.40 -12.92 7.87
C ILE A 224 -7.65 -12.15 7.48
N LYS A 225 -7.57 -10.83 7.35
CA LYS A 225 -8.71 -10.00 6.93
C LYS A 225 -9.18 -10.32 5.51
N MET A 226 -8.27 -10.51 4.56
CA MET A 226 -8.65 -10.87 3.18
C MET A 226 -9.33 -12.23 3.15
N LYS A 227 -8.73 -13.23 3.82
CA LYS A 227 -9.29 -14.57 3.96
C LYS A 227 -10.68 -14.52 4.60
N GLN A 228 -10.85 -13.79 5.69
CA GLN A 228 -12.15 -13.63 6.37
C GLN A 228 -13.21 -13.06 5.43
N LEU A 229 -12.91 -11.99 4.68
CA LEU A 229 -13.88 -11.40 3.75
C LEU A 229 -14.28 -12.34 2.61
N VAL A 230 -13.35 -13.17 2.13
CA VAL A 230 -13.64 -14.20 1.12
C VAL A 230 -14.48 -15.34 1.69
N PHE A 231 -14.14 -15.82 2.89
CA PHE A 231 -14.86 -16.93 3.54
C PHE A 231 -16.26 -16.52 4.00
N GLU A 232 -16.43 -15.30 4.54
CA GLU A 232 -17.74 -14.69 4.83
C GLU A 232 -18.64 -14.60 3.59
N VAL A 233 -18.09 -14.69 2.37
CA VAL A 233 -18.85 -14.75 1.12
C VAL A 233 -19.19 -16.18 0.70
N LEU A 234 -18.22 -17.09 0.73
CA LEU A 234 -18.39 -18.47 0.26
C LEU A 234 -19.12 -19.39 1.26
N HIS A 235 -19.10 -19.05 2.55
CA HIS A 235 -19.65 -19.84 3.63
C HIS A 235 -20.49 -18.98 4.58
N ASP A 236 -21.53 -19.59 5.16
CA ASP A 236 -22.37 -18.94 6.18
C ASP A 236 -21.90 -19.29 7.63
N GLU A 237 -20.81 -20.06 7.77
CA GLU A 237 -20.19 -20.46 9.04
C GLU A 237 -19.05 -19.52 9.48
N ALA A 238 -18.63 -19.64 10.74
CA ALA A 238 -17.46 -18.92 11.25
C ALA A 238 -16.17 -19.43 10.60
N MET A 239 -15.27 -18.53 10.21
CA MET A 239 -14.02 -18.92 9.55
C MET A 239 -13.05 -19.62 10.54
N PRO A 240 -12.48 -20.78 10.17
CA PRO A 240 -11.42 -21.41 10.96
C PRO A 240 -10.13 -20.57 10.98
N PRO A 241 -9.18 -20.86 11.88
CA PRO A 241 -7.87 -20.21 11.90
C PRO A 241 -7.16 -20.27 10.54
N VAL A 242 -6.56 -19.16 10.09
CA VAL A 242 -5.91 -19.11 8.76
C VAL A 242 -4.71 -20.05 8.64
N ILE A 243 -4.05 -20.34 9.76
CA ILE A 243 -3.00 -21.36 9.86
C ILE A 243 -3.51 -22.74 9.41
N GLU A 244 -4.76 -23.12 9.69
CA GLU A 244 -5.34 -24.40 9.29
C GLU A 244 -5.63 -24.47 7.78
N MET A 245 -5.93 -23.33 7.15
CA MET A 245 -6.21 -23.23 5.70
C MET A 245 -4.97 -23.09 4.83
N ILE A 246 -3.79 -22.90 5.42
CA ILE A 246 -2.50 -23.03 4.73
C ILE A 246 -2.06 -24.50 4.88
N PRO A 247 -1.65 -25.20 3.80
CA PRO A 247 -1.09 -26.56 3.91
C PRO A 247 0.06 -26.63 4.94
N LYS A 248 0.25 -27.78 5.59
CA LYS A 248 1.47 -28.02 6.39
C LYS A 248 2.67 -28.22 5.47
N GLU A 249 3.79 -27.62 5.83
CA GLU A 249 5.10 -27.71 5.18
C GLU A 249 6.13 -28.31 6.16
N ASP A 250 7.18 -28.96 5.65
CA ASP A 250 8.27 -29.47 6.48
C ASP A 250 9.00 -28.29 7.14
N GLY A 251 8.96 -28.22 8.48
CA GLY A 251 9.47 -27.08 9.27
C GLY A 251 8.38 -26.27 10.00
N ASP A 252 7.11 -26.63 9.84
CA ASP A 252 6.04 -26.20 10.74
C ASP A 252 6.12 -26.95 12.08
N ASP A 253 6.81 -26.37 13.07
CA ASP A 253 6.75 -26.86 14.46
C ASP A 253 5.33 -26.70 15.02
N ASP A 254 4.81 -27.75 15.65
CA ASP A 254 3.50 -27.77 16.34
C ASP A 254 3.54 -27.05 17.72
N ASP A 255 4.63 -26.36 18.07
CA ASP A 255 4.90 -25.76 19.39
C ASP A 255 4.55 -24.25 19.48
N ASP A 256 3.86 -23.71 18.48
CA ASP A 256 3.45 -22.30 18.37
C ASP A 256 2.03 -22.06 18.98
N ASP A 257 1.70 -22.85 20.01
CA ASP A 257 0.33 -23.23 20.44
C ASP A 257 -0.27 -22.34 21.57
N ASP A 258 0.40 -21.24 21.94
CA ASP A 258 0.00 -20.34 23.04
C ASP A 258 -0.45 -18.92 22.60
N ASP A 259 -0.37 -18.59 21.31
CA ASP A 259 -0.92 -17.34 20.76
C ASP A 259 -2.40 -17.52 20.38
N VAL A 260 -3.31 -16.78 21.04
CA VAL A 260 -4.75 -16.83 20.75
C VAL A 260 -5.05 -16.32 19.34
N VAL A 261 -5.14 -17.24 18.37
CA VAL A 261 -5.53 -16.93 16.99
C VAL A 261 -7.00 -16.51 16.98
N VAL A 262 -7.27 -15.28 16.55
CA VAL A 262 -8.62 -14.72 16.51
C VAL A 262 -9.43 -15.39 15.40
N GLY A 263 -10.27 -16.36 15.77
CA GLY A 263 -11.25 -16.96 14.86
C GLY A 263 -12.26 -15.94 14.33
N GLY A 264 -12.77 -16.17 13.11
CA GLY A 264 -13.63 -15.22 12.41
C GLY A 264 -14.97 -14.99 13.11
N SER A 265 -15.20 -13.78 13.64
CA SER A 265 -16.49 -13.41 14.22
C SER A 265 -17.50 -13.02 13.15
N THR A 266 -18.65 -13.71 13.07
CA THR A 266 -19.74 -13.33 12.16
C THR A 266 -20.32 -11.96 12.55
N GLN A 267 -20.19 -10.97 11.67
CA GLN A 267 -20.64 -9.61 11.97
C GLN A 267 -22.16 -9.52 11.87
N GLN A 268 -22.81 -9.05 12.94
CA GLN A 268 -24.28 -8.94 12.98
C GLN A 268 -24.80 -7.88 11.99
N VAL A 269 -25.47 -8.32 10.92
CA VAL A 269 -26.13 -7.45 9.92
C VAL A 269 -27.47 -6.89 10.40
N ASN A 270 -28.00 -7.42 11.51
CA ASN A 270 -29.27 -6.98 12.10
C ASN A 270 -29.06 -5.87 13.13
N CYS A 271 -29.92 -4.85 13.09
CA CYS A 271 -29.89 -3.75 14.04
C CYS A 271 -30.40 -4.21 15.42
N PRO A 272 -29.64 -4.00 16.53
CA PRO A 272 -30.08 -4.37 17.87
C PRO A 272 -31.33 -3.63 18.36
N LEU A 273 -31.75 -2.56 17.67
CA LEU A 273 -32.91 -1.73 18.03
C LEU A 273 -34.18 -2.10 17.26
N THR A 274 -34.09 -2.41 15.96
CA THR A 274 -35.26 -2.77 15.13
C THR A 274 -35.40 -4.27 14.87
N LEU A 275 -34.35 -5.06 15.15
CA LEU A 275 -34.22 -6.47 14.78
C LEU A 275 -34.30 -6.76 13.26
N THR A 276 -34.28 -5.70 12.44
CA THR A 276 -34.23 -5.76 10.97
C THR A 276 -32.80 -5.54 10.47
N ILE A 277 -32.57 -5.82 9.19
CA ILE A 277 -31.34 -5.47 8.47
C ILE A 277 -30.97 -3.99 8.67
N LEU A 278 -29.68 -3.70 8.83
CA LEU A 278 -29.11 -2.37 9.06
C LEU A 278 -29.22 -1.44 7.84
N VAL A 279 -30.17 -0.49 7.86
CA VAL A 279 -30.28 0.55 6.82
C VAL A 279 -29.44 1.77 7.20
N ASN A 280 -28.43 2.10 6.38
CA ASN A 280 -27.44 3.16 6.60
C ASN A 280 -26.84 3.09 8.03
N PRO A 281 -26.00 2.09 8.32
CA PRO A 281 -25.49 1.87 9.67
C PRO A 281 -24.68 3.06 10.20
N MET A 282 -24.99 3.47 11.43
CA MET A 282 -24.16 4.38 12.21
C MET A 282 -23.62 3.66 13.45
N THR A 283 -22.30 3.72 13.63
CA THR A 283 -21.56 3.09 14.72
C THR A 283 -21.25 4.11 15.81
N SER A 284 -21.46 3.75 17.08
CA SER A 284 -21.14 4.62 18.21
C SER A 284 -19.66 4.54 18.58
N THR A 285 -18.97 5.68 18.56
CA THR A 285 -17.57 5.83 19.00
C THR A 285 -17.33 5.43 20.46
N VAL A 286 -18.37 5.46 21.29
CA VAL A 286 -18.29 5.16 22.73
C VAL A 286 -18.42 3.66 23.00
N CYS A 287 -19.28 2.94 22.25
CA CYS A 287 -19.59 1.54 22.52
C CYS A 287 -19.33 0.53 21.39
N GLY A 288 -18.99 0.96 20.18
CA GLY A 288 -18.74 0.07 19.03
C GLY A 288 -19.98 -0.56 18.39
N HIS A 289 -21.15 -0.47 19.02
CA HIS A 289 -22.40 -0.96 18.44
C HIS A 289 -22.91 -0.10 17.28
N SER A 290 -23.44 -0.77 16.25
CA SER A 290 -23.98 -0.18 15.03
C SER A 290 -25.51 -0.26 14.98
N PHE A 291 -26.16 0.78 14.45
CA PHE A 291 -27.62 0.89 14.39
C PHE A 291 -28.09 1.53 13.09
N SER A 292 -29.30 1.22 12.63
CA SER A 292 -29.91 1.87 11.46
C SER A 292 -30.07 3.37 11.69
N ALA A 293 -29.68 4.19 10.72
CA ALA A 293 -29.53 5.64 10.92
C ALA A 293 -30.81 6.34 11.40
N THR A 294 -31.97 5.98 10.84
CA THR A 294 -33.27 6.54 11.19
C THR A 294 -33.63 6.19 12.63
N SER A 295 -33.60 4.89 12.96
CA SER A 295 -34.00 4.33 14.24
C SER A 295 -33.18 4.87 15.41
N ILE A 296 -31.86 5.03 15.25
CA ILE A 296 -31.02 5.57 16.34
C ILE A 296 -31.16 7.09 16.49
N LYS A 297 -31.39 7.84 15.38
CA LYS A 297 -31.70 9.27 15.43
C LYS A 297 -33.05 9.53 16.13
N GLU A 298 -34.05 8.69 15.88
CA GLU A 298 -35.33 8.72 16.58
C GLU A 298 -35.20 8.34 18.06
N TYR A 299 -34.49 7.25 18.37
CA TYR A 299 -34.24 6.81 19.75
C TYR A 299 -33.52 7.89 20.58
N LEU A 300 -32.50 8.56 20.03
CA LEU A 300 -31.83 9.67 20.71
C LEU A 300 -32.71 10.93 20.77
N GLY A 301 -33.50 11.19 19.73
CA GLY A 301 -34.40 12.34 19.62
C GLY A 301 -33.67 13.65 19.28
N GLY A 302 -34.45 14.74 19.13
CA GLY A 302 -33.93 16.03 18.63
C GLY A 302 -33.03 16.84 19.59
N ASN A 303 -32.91 16.43 20.87
CA ASN A 303 -32.16 17.22 21.85
C ASN A 303 -30.66 16.84 21.84
N ARG A 304 -29.86 17.59 21.08
CA ARG A 304 -28.42 17.32 20.84
C ARG A 304 -27.56 17.21 22.11
N SER A 305 -27.99 17.77 23.24
CA SER A 305 -27.25 17.70 24.51
C SER A 305 -27.65 16.50 25.39
N ALA A 306 -28.72 15.78 25.06
CA ALA A 306 -29.18 14.63 25.83
C ALA A 306 -28.43 13.36 25.42
N LYS A 307 -27.64 12.80 26.34
CA LYS A 307 -27.07 11.46 26.19
C LYS A 307 -28.07 10.42 26.69
N LYS A 308 -28.28 9.34 25.93
CA LYS A 308 -29.12 8.20 26.35
C LYS A 308 -28.27 6.94 26.47
N LYS A 309 -28.79 5.95 27.21
CA LYS A 309 -28.19 4.62 27.31
C LYS A 309 -28.21 3.94 25.94
N CYS A 310 -27.14 3.22 25.61
CA CYS A 310 -27.08 2.35 24.44
C CYS A 310 -28.27 1.36 24.43
N PRO A 311 -29.01 1.23 23.32
CA PRO A 311 -30.12 0.27 23.24
C PRO A 311 -29.68 -1.17 22.96
N ALA A 312 -28.40 -1.42 22.66
CA ALA A 312 -27.89 -2.78 22.51
C ALA A 312 -27.94 -3.53 23.86
N THR A 313 -28.46 -4.76 23.82
CA THR A 313 -28.67 -5.61 25.00
C THR A 313 -27.39 -5.73 25.84
N GLY A 314 -27.51 -5.47 27.14
CA GLY A 314 -26.38 -5.51 28.09
C GLY A 314 -25.44 -4.30 28.07
N CYS A 315 -25.52 -3.39 27.10
CA CYS A 315 -24.64 -2.24 27.06
C CYS A 315 -25.11 -1.11 28.01
N ASN A 316 -24.23 -0.67 28.92
CA ASN A 316 -24.52 0.40 29.88
C ASN A 316 -23.91 1.77 29.53
N LYS A 317 -23.21 1.89 28.40
CA LYS A 317 -22.59 3.17 27.99
C LYS A 317 -23.65 4.17 27.53
N MET A 318 -23.42 5.46 27.80
CA MET A 318 -24.30 6.55 27.38
C MET A 318 -23.66 7.38 26.27
N PHE A 319 -24.41 7.68 25.21
CA PHE A 319 -23.94 8.46 24.06
C PHE A 319 -25.03 9.39 23.51
N GLY A 320 -24.61 10.41 22.76
CA GLY A 320 -25.48 11.36 22.04
C GLY A 320 -25.33 11.28 20.53
N THR A 321 -26.05 12.14 19.79
CA THR A 321 -26.00 12.17 18.32
C THR A 321 -24.63 12.60 17.75
N SER A 322 -23.82 13.29 18.55
CA SER A 322 -22.43 13.66 18.23
C SER A 322 -21.48 12.47 18.23
N ASP A 323 -21.84 11.41 18.93
CA ASP A 323 -20.96 10.28 19.25
C ASP A 323 -21.17 9.13 18.25
N LEU A 324 -22.01 9.34 17.22
CA LEU A 324 -22.32 8.43 16.11
C LEU A 324 -21.54 8.83 14.85
N GLN A 325 -20.97 7.85 14.17
CA GLN A 325 -20.30 8.01 12.88
C GLN A 325 -20.92 7.07 11.84
N GLU A 326 -20.97 7.51 10.58
CA GLU A 326 -21.49 6.71 9.47
C GLU A 326 -20.49 5.60 9.10
N ASP A 327 -20.94 4.35 9.13
CA ASP A 327 -20.09 3.18 8.93
C ASP A 327 -20.22 2.64 7.51
N LYS A 328 -19.49 3.27 6.58
CA LYS A 328 -19.51 2.90 5.15
C LYS A 328 -19.00 1.48 4.89
N ALA A 329 -18.14 0.95 5.76
CA ALA A 329 -17.65 -0.42 5.64
C ALA A 329 -18.76 -1.42 5.97
N LEU A 330 -19.49 -1.20 7.07
CA LEU A 330 -20.65 -2.01 7.42
C LEU A 330 -21.80 -1.83 6.42
N GLU A 331 -22.02 -0.62 5.88
CA GLU A 331 -23.01 -0.39 4.82
C GLU A 331 -22.72 -1.24 3.58
N LYS A 332 -21.45 -1.32 3.16
CA LYS A 332 -21.01 -2.17 2.05
C LYS A 332 -21.28 -3.65 2.34
N LYS A 333 -20.92 -4.14 3.54
CA LYS A 333 -21.20 -5.51 3.97
C LYS A 333 -22.69 -5.86 3.98
N VAL A 334 -23.54 -4.96 4.48
CA VAL A 334 -25.00 -5.20 4.54
C VAL A 334 -25.60 -5.25 3.12
N LYS A 335 -25.15 -4.40 2.21
CA LYS A 335 -25.54 -4.43 0.78
C LYS A 335 -25.09 -5.71 0.06
N ALA A 336 -23.91 -6.23 0.40
CA ALA A 336 -23.43 -7.53 -0.10
C ALA A 336 -24.30 -8.68 0.41
N TRP A 337 -24.65 -8.67 1.70
CA TRP A 337 -25.55 -9.66 2.31
C TRP A 337 -26.96 -9.63 1.69
N GLU A 338 -27.56 -8.44 1.55
CA GLU A 338 -28.87 -8.26 0.90
C GLU A 338 -28.86 -8.77 -0.55
N ARG A 339 -27.77 -8.53 -1.29
CA ARG A 339 -27.57 -9.06 -2.64
C ARG A 339 -27.53 -10.60 -2.66
N ARG A 340 -26.82 -11.22 -1.69
CA ARG A 340 -26.73 -12.68 -1.56
C ARG A 340 -28.09 -13.31 -1.29
N GLU A 341 -28.81 -12.83 -0.27
CA GLU A 341 -30.12 -13.36 0.11
C GLU A 341 -31.15 -13.21 -1.01
N ARG A 342 -31.18 -12.06 -1.71
CA ARG A 342 -32.02 -11.88 -2.89
C ARG A 342 -31.72 -12.90 -3.99
N ARG A 343 -30.46 -13.31 -4.14
CA ARG A 343 -30.07 -14.29 -5.17
C ARG A 343 -30.40 -15.72 -4.76
N LYS A 344 -30.13 -16.10 -3.50
CA LYS A 344 -30.60 -17.38 -2.92
C LYS A 344 -32.12 -17.52 -3.06
N ALA A 345 -32.87 -16.45 -2.80
CA ALA A 345 -34.33 -16.44 -2.97
C ALA A 345 -34.78 -16.56 -4.44
N ALA A 346 -34.04 -15.97 -5.39
CA ALA A 346 -34.33 -16.10 -6.82
C ALA A 346 -34.01 -17.51 -7.36
N GLU A 347 -32.96 -18.15 -6.85
CA GLU A 347 -32.62 -19.55 -7.16
C GLU A 347 -33.64 -20.52 -6.58
N ALA A 348 -34.04 -20.35 -5.31
CA ALA A 348 -35.04 -21.18 -4.65
C ALA A 348 -36.45 -21.03 -5.26
N GLY A 349 -36.81 -19.84 -5.76
CA GLY A 349 -38.11 -19.59 -6.39
C GLY A 349 -38.29 -20.18 -7.80
N SER A 350 -37.30 -20.91 -8.33
CA SER A 350 -37.35 -21.47 -9.69
C SER A 350 -37.86 -22.93 -9.75
N ASP A 351 -37.99 -23.63 -8.62
CA ASP A 351 -38.36 -25.05 -8.57
C ASP A 351 -39.86 -25.33 -8.32
N ASP A 352 -40.62 -24.35 -7.81
CA ASP A 352 -42.02 -24.56 -7.38
C ASP A 352 -43.08 -24.55 -8.53
N ASP A 353 -42.76 -23.98 -9.70
CA ASP A 353 -43.70 -23.87 -10.83
C ASP A 353 -43.86 -25.16 -11.66
N ALA A 354 -43.10 -26.22 -11.39
CA ALA A 354 -43.13 -27.48 -12.15
C ALA A 354 -44.17 -28.52 -11.67
N ALA A 355 -44.90 -28.25 -10.57
CA ALA A 355 -45.68 -29.26 -9.86
C ALA A 355 -47.21 -29.13 -9.95
N SER A 356 -47.76 -28.14 -10.67
CA SER A 356 -49.21 -27.83 -10.64
C SER A 356 -50.02 -28.25 -11.88
N GLU A 357 -49.40 -28.67 -12.99
CA GLU A 357 -50.08 -28.91 -14.27
C GLU A 357 -50.24 -30.40 -14.66
N VAL A 358 -50.65 -31.27 -13.70
CA VAL A 358 -51.10 -32.66 -14.01
C VAL A 358 -52.33 -33.08 -13.18
N ILE A 359 -53.41 -32.30 -13.21
CA ILE A 359 -54.77 -32.81 -12.90
C ILE A 359 -55.82 -32.14 -13.81
N GLU A 360 -56.14 -32.78 -14.95
CA GLU A 360 -57.52 -33.01 -15.44
C GLU A 360 -57.56 -34.11 -16.51
#